data_AF-K2EFU1-F1
#
_entry.id   AF-K2EFU1-F1
#
_cell.length_a   1.000
_cell.length_b   1.000
_cell.length_c   1.000
_cell.angle_alpha   90.00
_cell.angle_beta   90.00
_cell.angle_gamma   90.00
#
_symmetry.space_group_name_H-M   'P 1'
#
loop_
_entity.id
_entity.type
_entity.pdbx_description
1 polymer ?
#
loop_
_entity_poly.entity_id
_entity_poly.type
_entity_poly.pdbx_seq_one_letter_code
_entity_poly.pdbx_strand_id
1 'polypeptide(L)' 'MVIDEAFGRGSDESAQYGLKLFAQLNLQLLIVTPLQKIHIIEPHVSSVGFVHNENGSDSKMRNLSIEAYREEKSRTGGTR' A
#
# COMPACT_ATOMS: atom_id res chain seq x y z
N MET A 1 -9.27 0.21 11.74
CA MET A 1 -8.35 -0.85 12.22
C MET A 1 -6.98 -0.61 11.61
N VAL A 2 -5.91 -0.71 12.40
CA VAL A 2 -4.53 -0.62 11.88
C VAL A 2 -3.99 -2.04 11.72
N ILE A 3 -3.42 -2.32 10.56
CA ILE A 3 -2.85 -3.62 10.24
C ILE A 3 -1.38 -3.38 9.89
N ASP A 4 -0.49 -3.85 10.76
CA ASP A 4 0.96 -3.78 10.54
C ASP A 4 1.49 -5.16 10.11
N GLU A 5 2.31 -5.20 9.07
CA GLU A 5 2.99 -6.38 8.53
C GLU A 5 2.13 -7.62 8.22
N ALA A 6 0.79 -7.55 8.25
CA ALA A 6 -0.05 -8.76 8.19
C ALA A 6 0.08 -9.56 6.88
N PHE A 7 0.57 -8.94 5.80
CA PHE A 7 0.83 -9.59 4.51
C PHE A 7 2.30 -10.01 4.32
N GLY A 8 3.15 -9.78 5.32
CA GLY A 8 4.57 -10.14 5.28
C GLY A 8 4.84 -11.64 5.46
N ARG A 9 3.93 -12.37 6.13
CA ARG A 9 4.09 -13.81 6.43
C ARG A 9 3.09 -14.73 5.72
N GLY A 10 2.01 -14.18 5.15
CA GLY A 10 1.02 -14.93 4.36
C GLY A 10 1.34 -14.93 2.86
N SER A 11 0.72 -15.84 2.11
CA SER A 11 0.75 -15.79 0.64
C SER A 11 0.01 -14.55 0.13
N ASP A 12 0.37 -14.09 -1.08
CA ASP A 12 -0.31 -12.97 -1.73
C ASP A 12 -1.81 -13.25 -1.92
N GLU A 13 -2.17 -14.52 -2.13
CA GLU A 13 -3.57 -14.98 -2.23
C GLU A 13 -4.35 -14.79 -0.93
N SER A 14 -3.78 -15.21 0.21
CA SER A 14 -4.41 -15.02 1.52
C SER A 14 -4.57 -13.54 1.87
N ALA A 15 -3.60 -12.71 1.47
CA ALA A 15 -3.66 -11.27 1.64
C ALA A 15 -4.81 -10.65 0.84
N GLN A 16 -4.95 -11.01 -0.43
CA GLN A 16 -6.05 -10.56 -1.28
C GLN A 16 -7.41 -11.02 -0.75
N TYR A 17 -7.52 -12.25 -0.26
CA TYR A 17 -8.75 -12.75 0.34
C TYR A 17 -9.15 -11.92 1.57
N GLY A 18 -8.20 -11.66 2.48
CA GLY A 18 -8.43 -10.84 3.67
C GLY A 18 -8.91 -9.42 3.32
N LEU A 19 -8.27 -8.77 2.35
CA LEU A 19 -8.67 -7.42 1.90
C LEU A 19 -10.06 -7.38 1.28
N LYS A 20 -10.42 -8.39 0.47
CA LYS A 20 -11.78 -8.53 -0.08
C LYS A 20 -12.82 -8.69 1.02
N LEU A 21 -12.54 -9.51 2.03
CA LEU A 21 -13.42 -9.70 3.18
C LEU A 21 -13.61 -8.40 3.97
N PHE A 22 -12.54 -7.66 4.26
CA PHE A 22 -12.64 -6.39 4.99
C PHE A 22 -13.44 -5.33 4.23
N ALA A 23 -13.33 -5.31 2.90
CA ALA A 23 -14.16 -4.45 2.06
C ALA A 23 -15.66 -4.82 2.13
N GLN A 24 -15.98 -6.11 2.11
CA GLN A 24 -17.36 -6.60 2.29
C GLN A 24 -17.94 -6.25 3.66
N LEU A 25 -17.09 -6.24 4.69
CA LEU A 25 -17.45 -5.84 6.05
C LEU A 25 -17.49 -4.31 6.26
N ASN A 26 -17.23 -3.53 5.21
CA ASN A 26 -17.20 -2.06 5.24
C ASN A 26 -16.28 -1.48 6.33
N LEU A 27 -15.09 -2.07 6.49
CA LEU A 27 -14.13 -1.64 7.50
C LEU A 27 -13.18 -0.58 6.94
N GLN A 28 -12.96 0.49 7.73
CA GLN A 28 -11.88 1.43 7.46
C GLN A 28 -10.54 0.88 7.95
N LEU A 29 -9.57 0.81 7.05
CA LEU A 29 -8.24 0.22 7.30
C LEU A 29 -7.12 1.25 7.12
N LEU A 30 -6.11 1.16 7.97
CA LEU A 30 -4.79 1.72 7.75
C LEU A 30 -3.80 0.55 7.68
N ILE A 31 -3.15 0.38 6.54
CA ILE A 31 -2.23 -0.74 6.29
C ILE A 31 -0.80 -0.21 6.26
N VAL A 32 0.08 -0.81 7.05
CA VAL A 32 1.52 -0.56 7.03
C VAL A 32 2.19 -1.82 6.47
N THR A 33 2.92 -1.67 5.36
CA THR A 33 3.54 -2.79 4.64
C THR A 33 4.81 -2.35 3.91
N PRO A 34 5.81 -3.24 3.72
CA PRO A 34 6.97 -2.94 2.87
C PRO A 34 6.57 -2.58 1.44
N LEU A 35 7.32 -1.68 0.81
CA LEU A 35 7.05 -1.17 -0.54
C LEU A 35 6.87 -2.29 -1.59
N GLN A 36 7.61 -3.39 -1.45
CA GLN A 36 7.58 -4.54 -2.35
C GLN A 36 6.18 -5.19 -2.42
N LYS A 37 5.39 -5.08 -1.36
CA LYS A 37 4.05 -5.68 -1.23
C LYS A 37 2.93 -4.72 -1.65
N ILE A 38 3.26 -3.51 -2.12
CA ILE A 38 2.27 -2.49 -2.53
C ILE A 38 1.26 -3.02 -3.56
N HIS A 39 1.71 -3.85 -4.50
CA HIS A 39 0.88 -4.38 -5.59
C HIS A 39 -0.30 -5.24 -5.10
N ILE A 40 -0.22 -5.79 -3.88
CA ILE A 40 -1.30 -6.58 -3.26
C ILE A 40 -2.39 -5.67 -2.71
N ILE A 41 -2.00 -4.53 -2.12
CA ILE A 41 -2.93 -3.61 -1.44
C ILE A 41 -3.45 -2.50 -2.37
N GLU A 42 -2.72 -2.18 -3.43
CA GLU A 42 -3.02 -1.14 -4.44
C GLU A 42 -4.47 -1.18 -4.97
N PRO A 43 -5.10 -2.36 -5.21
CA PRO A 43 -6.48 -2.42 -5.67
C PRO A 43 -7.52 -2.07 -4.59
N HIS A 44 -7.13 -2.08 -3.31
CA HIS A 44 -8.03 -2.04 -2.16
C HIS A 44 -7.94 -0.76 -1.33
N VAL A 45 -7.06 0.18 -1.68
CA VAL A 45 -6.82 1.42 -0.94
C VAL A 45 -7.19 2.66 -1.76
N SER A 46 -7.62 3.72 -1.09
CA SER A 46 -7.91 5.03 -1.70
C SER A 46 -6.72 5.99 -1.69
N SER A 47 -5.70 5.72 -0.88
CA SER A 47 -4.51 6.58 -0.74
C SER A 47 -3.30 5.74 -0.35
N VAL A 48 -2.12 6.23 -0.72
CA VAL A 48 -0.83 5.61 -0.40
C VAL A 48 0.08 6.67 0.22
N GLY A 49 0.71 6.33 1.34
CA GLY A 49 1.75 7.14 1.98
C GLY A 49 3.11 6.46 1.89
N PHE A 50 4.07 7.08 1.22
CA PHE A 50 5.46 6.62 1.22
C PHE A 50 6.20 7.27 2.38
N VAL A 51 6.81 6.45 3.22
CA VAL A 51 7.72 6.91 4.27
C VAL A 51 9.15 6.70 3.78
N HIS A 52 9.93 7.77 3.77
CA HIS A 52 11.35 7.73 3.45
C HIS A 52 12.15 8.42 4.54
N ASN A 53 13.36 7.93 4.77
CA ASN A 53 14.30 8.50 5.71
C ASN A 53 15.63 8.69 4.98
N GLU A 54 15.88 9.91 4.51
CA GLU A 54 17.03 10.22 3.63
C GLU A 54 18.38 10.09 4.35
N ASN A 55 18.45 10.42 5.65
CA ASN A 55 19.71 10.50 6.42
C ASN A 55 19.66 9.76 7.77
N GLY A 56 18.65 8.92 8.00
CA GLY A 56 18.44 8.23 9.28
C GLY A 56 17.80 9.11 10.37
N SER A 57 17.81 10.44 10.23
CA SER A 57 17.43 11.38 11.29
C SER A 57 15.95 11.78 11.28
N ASP A 58 15.27 11.75 10.13
CA ASP A 58 13.91 12.28 9.98
C ASP A 58 13.07 11.42 9.04
N SER A 59 11.89 11.00 9.51
CA SER A 59 10.89 10.35 8.67
C SER A 59 10.12 11.39 7.86
N LYS A 60 10.27 11.36 6.54
CA LYS A 60 9.49 12.15 5.59
C LYS A 60 8.35 11.30 5.03
N MET A 61 7.15 11.87 4.96
CA MET A 61 5.97 11.21 4.42
C MET A 61 5.50 11.92 3.16
N ARG A 62 5.27 11.15 2.09
CA ARG A 62 4.66 11.62 0.85
C ARG A 62 3.33 10.90 0.65
N ASN A 63 2.23 11.65 0.70
CA ASN A 63 0.88 11.12 0.53
C ASN A 63 0.38 11.38 -0.89
N LEU A 64 -0.21 10.35 -1.50
CA LEU A 64 -0.82 10.40 -2.82
C LEU A 64 -2.19 9.73 -2.76
N SER A 65 -3.13 10.23 -3.56
CA SER A 65 -4.32 9.44 -3.88
C SER A 65 -3.91 8.21 -4.71
N ILE A 66 -4.74 7.17 -4.70
CA ILE A 66 -4.44 5.96 -5.47
C ILE A 66 -4.41 6.25 -6.98
N GLU A 67 -5.20 7.23 -7.44
CA GLU A 67 -5.22 7.69 -8.82
C GLU A 67 -3.90 8.35 -9.21
N ALA A 68 -3.43 9.31 -8.40
CA ALA A 68 -2.14 9.98 -8.63
C ALA A 68 -0.97 8.99 -8.62
N TYR A 69 -1.01 7.99 -7.73
CA TYR A 69 -0.04 6.90 -7.71
C TYR A 69 -0.06 6.08 -9.01
N ARG A 70 -1.24 5.69 -9.50
CA ARG A 70 -1.39 4.91 -10.75
C ARG A 70 -0.91 5.70 -11.97
N GLU A 71 -1.17 7.00 -12.01
CA GLU A 71 -0.63 7.90 -13.05
C GLU A 71 0.90 8.03 -12.99
N GLU A 72 1.49 8.14 -11.80
CA GLU A 72 2.95 8.15 -11.66
C GLU A 72 3.57 6.83 -12.10
N LYS A 73 2.94 5.71 -11.71
CA LYS A 73 3.37 4.37 -12.08
C LYS A 73 3.31 4.17 -13.59
N SER A 74 2.28 4.69 -14.28
CA SER A 74 2.19 4.61 -15.74
C SER A 74 3.23 5.48 -16.45
N ARG A 75 3.50 6.69 -15.94
CA ARG A 75 4.57 7.57 -16.45
C ARG A 75 5.96 6.97 -16.28
N THR A 76 6.21 6.32 -15.14
CA THR A 76 7.54 5.77 -14.79
C THR A 76 7.75 4.36 -15.35
N GLY A 77 6.67 3.60 -15.56
CA GLY A 77 6.67 2.23 -16.08
C GLY A 77 6.83 2.10 -17.60
N GLY A 78 6.90 3.21 -18.34
CA GLY A 78 7.17 3.24 -19.78
C GLY A 78 8.66 3.30 -20.17
N THR A 79 9.59 3.21 -19.22
CA THR A 79 11.04 3.35 -19.49
C THR A 79 11.89 2.30 -18.78
N ARG A 80 11.40 1.06 -18.66
CA ARG A 80 12.24 -0.09 -18.32
C ARG A 80 11.88 -1.29 -19.17
#